data_AF-A0A7X5SBL6-F1
#
_entry.id   AF-A0A7X5SBL6-F1
#
_cell.length_a   1.000
_cell.length_b   1.000
_cell.length_c   1.000
_cell.angle_alpha   90.00
_cell.angle_beta   90.00
_cell.angle_gamma   90.00
#
_symmetry.space_group_name_H-M   'P 1'
#
loop_
_entity.id
_entity.type
_entity.pdbx_description
1 polymer ?
#
loop_
_entity_poly.entity_id
_entity_poly.type
_entity_poly.pdbx_seq_one_letter_code
_entity_poly.pdbx_strand_id
1 'polypeptide(L)'
;IAATGTPMVVLLRNGRALALSGAVRDADAIAVTWYLGTQTGTGVADVLFGDYNPSARLPISFPQVTGQQPYFYNHLRTGRPELPTLSEYKARWREMPNEPLYPFGHGLSYTTFAYAQPQL
;
A
#
# COMPACT_ATOMS: atom_id res chain seq x y z
N ILE A 1 6.34 17.45 12.75
CA ILE A 1 5.29 16.56 13.28
C ILE A 1 5.94 15.30 13.83
N ALA A 2 6.44 14.37 13.02
CA ALA A 2 7.07 13.13 13.53
C ALA A 2 8.14 13.32 14.63
N ALA A 3 8.96 14.38 14.55
CA ALA A 3 9.98 14.69 15.56
C ALA A 3 9.44 15.03 16.96
N THR A 4 8.13 15.26 17.13
CA THR A 4 7.53 15.56 18.44
C THR A 4 7.32 14.30 19.29
N GLY A 5 7.44 13.10 18.72
CA GLY A 5 7.16 11.83 19.39
C GLY A 5 5.67 11.57 19.66
N THR A 6 4.79 12.47 19.20
CA THR A 6 3.34 12.28 19.27
C THR A 6 2.90 11.30 18.18
N PRO A 7 2.02 10.32 18.47
CA PRO A 7 1.47 9.43 17.45
C PRO A 7 0.90 10.20 16.27
N MET A 8 1.26 9.81 15.07
CA MET A 8 0.94 10.50 13.83
C MET A 8 0.08 9.62 12.92
N VAL A 9 -1.11 10.10 12.63
CA VAL A 9 -2.02 9.51 11.63
C VAL A 9 -1.99 10.35 10.36
N VAL A 10 -1.71 9.73 9.22
CA VAL A 10 -1.71 10.38 7.91
C VAL A 10 -3.02 10.09 7.18
N LEU A 11 -3.76 11.15 6.82
CA LEU A 11 -4.89 11.07 5.89
C LEU A 11 -4.41 11.42 4.49
N LEU A 12 -4.11 10.39 3.70
CA LEU A 12 -3.50 10.54 2.38
C LEU A 12 -4.57 10.80 1.31
N ARG A 13 -4.73 12.08 0.96
CA ARG A 13 -5.65 12.55 -0.09
C ARG A 13 -4.90 12.67 -1.43
N ASN A 14 -5.15 11.77 -2.37
CA ASN A 14 -4.38 11.65 -3.62
C ASN A 14 -5.22 11.13 -4.79
N GLY A 15 -4.75 11.33 -6.03
CA GLY A 15 -5.43 10.87 -7.26
C GLY A 15 -4.72 9.72 -8.00
N ARG A 16 -3.59 9.23 -7.47
CA ARG A 16 -2.76 8.18 -8.05
C ARG A 16 -1.92 7.50 -6.99
N ALA A 17 -1.39 6.32 -7.28
CA ALA A 17 -0.37 5.67 -6.43
C ALA A 17 0.82 6.61 -6.17
N LEU A 18 1.32 6.63 -4.93
CA LEU A 18 2.45 7.47 -4.51
C LEU A 18 3.60 6.59 -3.99
N ALA A 19 4.82 6.98 -4.31
CA ALA A 19 6.00 6.49 -3.61
C ALA A 19 6.12 7.23 -2.28
N LEU A 20 5.74 6.58 -1.18
CA LEU A 20 5.83 7.18 0.15
C LEU A 20 7.21 6.96 0.75
N SER A 21 7.75 7.99 1.40
CA SER A 21 9.07 7.93 2.03
C SER A 21 9.11 8.73 3.34
N GLY A 22 10.13 8.47 4.13
CA GLY A 22 10.37 9.14 5.41
C GLY A 22 9.16 9.06 6.35
N ALA A 23 8.94 10.14 7.10
CA ALA A 23 7.91 10.21 8.13
C ALA A 23 6.50 9.84 7.66
N VAL A 24 6.15 10.08 6.39
CA VAL A 24 4.82 9.73 5.87
C VAL A 24 4.66 8.22 5.75
N ARG A 25 5.70 7.53 5.24
CA ARG A 25 5.70 6.06 5.13
C ARG A 25 5.73 5.40 6.50
N ASP A 26 6.49 6.00 7.41
CA ASP A 26 6.76 5.45 8.74
C ASP A 26 5.77 5.97 9.81
N ALA A 27 4.61 6.51 9.39
CA ALA A 27 3.56 6.97 10.29
C ALA A 27 2.91 5.79 11.06
N ASP A 28 2.38 6.06 12.26
CA ASP A 28 1.71 5.04 13.08
C ASP A 28 0.46 4.47 12.38
N ALA A 29 -0.22 5.30 11.59
CA ALA A 29 -1.31 4.87 10.71
C ALA A 29 -1.38 5.73 9.45
N ILE A 30 -1.76 5.11 8.34
CA ILE A 30 -2.02 5.78 7.06
C ILE A 30 -3.40 5.36 6.56
N ALA A 31 -4.29 6.33 6.38
CA ALA A 31 -5.58 6.14 5.71
C ALA A 31 -5.54 6.77 4.33
N VAL A 32 -5.63 5.96 3.27
CA VAL A 32 -5.73 6.46 1.89
C VAL A 32 -7.17 6.89 1.64
N THR A 33 -7.39 8.20 1.59
CA THR A 33 -8.73 8.79 1.46
C THR A 33 -9.04 9.20 0.02
N TRP A 34 -8.10 9.13 -0.92
CA TRP A 34 -8.35 9.50 -2.33
C TRP A 34 -8.99 10.90 -2.46
N TYR A 35 -9.87 11.10 -3.44
CA TYR A 35 -10.77 12.26 -3.53
C TYR A 35 -12.23 11.77 -3.44
N LEU A 36 -12.82 11.74 -2.24
CA LEU A 36 -14.16 11.14 -1.99
C LEU A 36 -15.36 12.07 -2.30
N GLY A 37 -15.11 13.26 -2.83
CA GLY A 37 -16.17 14.25 -3.11
C GLY A 37 -16.67 15.00 -1.88
N THR A 38 -17.90 15.52 -1.96
CA THR A 38 -18.45 16.52 -1.02
C THR A 38 -18.52 16.05 0.43
N GLN A 39 -18.77 14.76 0.67
CA GLN A 39 -18.89 14.17 2.01
C GLN A 39 -17.58 13.58 2.54
N THR A 40 -16.42 13.98 1.98
CA THR A 40 -15.10 13.47 2.43
C THR A 40 -14.90 13.61 3.94
N GLY A 41 -15.26 14.75 4.53
CA GLY A 41 -15.06 14.99 5.96
C GLY A 41 -15.81 13.99 6.83
N THR A 42 -17.13 13.86 6.61
CA THR A 42 -17.99 12.92 7.34
C THR A 42 -17.53 11.48 7.13
N GLY A 43 -17.35 11.05 5.87
CA GLY A 43 -16.97 9.66 5.59
C GLY A 43 -15.60 9.27 6.15
N VAL A 44 -14.64 10.21 6.21
CA VAL A 44 -13.34 9.95 6.84
C VAL A 44 -13.48 9.92 8.37
N ALA A 45 -14.30 10.80 8.96
CA ALA A 45 -14.55 10.80 10.41
C ALA A 45 -15.19 9.49 10.87
N ASP A 46 -16.22 9.01 10.18
CA ASP A 46 -16.90 7.74 10.50
C ASP A 46 -15.90 6.57 10.57
N VAL A 47 -14.92 6.55 9.66
CA VAL A 47 -13.85 5.54 9.69
C VAL A 47 -12.91 5.76 10.87
N LEU A 48 -12.35 6.97 11.03
CA LEU A 48 -11.35 7.25 12.06
C LEU A 48 -11.85 7.06 13.48
N PHE A 49 -13.13 7.33 13.74
CA PHE A 49 -13.75 7.15 15.04
C PHE A 49 -14.38 5.75 15.23
N GLY A 50 -14.34 4.91 14.19
CA GLY A 50 -14.79 3.52 14.27
C GLY A 50 -16.29 3.31 14.08
N ASP A 51 -17.05 4.33 13.70
CA ASP A 51 -18.45 4.20 13.28
C ASP A 51 -18.58 3.32 12.03
N TYR A 52 -17.52 3.26 11.21
CA TYR A 52 -17.38 2.34 10.09
C TYR A 52 -16.00 1.65 10.07
N ASN A 53 -15.98 0.32 9.95
CA ASN A 53 -14.73 -0.45 9.82
C ASN A 53 -14.19 -0.37 8.37
N PRO A 54 -12.94 0.09 8.14
CA PRO A 54 -12.37 0.16 6.81
C PRO A 54 -12.35 -1.22 6.14
N SER A 55 -12.88 -1.28 4.93
CA SER A 55 -13.02 -2.51 4.14
C SER A 55 -12.40 -2.42 2.74
N ALA A 56 -11.94 -1.24 2.34
CA ALA A 56 -11.42 -1.00 0.99
C ALA A 56 -10.07 -1.70 0.75
N ARG A 57 -9.85 -2.12 -0.49
CA ARG A 57 -8.59 -2.70 -0.98
C ARG A 57 -8.03 -1.86 -2.13
N LEU A 58 -6.71 -1.74 -2.22
CA LEU A 58 -6.05 -0.95 -3.26
C LEU A 58 -6.33 -1.52 -4.66
N PRO A 59 -6.86 -0.72 -5.61
CA PRO A 59 -7.04 -1.14 -7.00
C PRO A 59 -5.75 -1.00 -7.82
N ILE A 60 -4.69 -0.42 -7.24
CA ILE A 60 -3.39 -0.18 -7.89
C ILE A 60 -2.27 -0.35 -6.86
N SER A 61 -1.16 -0.95 -7.26
CA SER A 61 0.02 -1.08 -6.40
C SER A 61 0.70 0.27 -6.17
N PHE A 62 1.11 0.56 -4.93
CA PHE A 62 1.95 1.71 -4.62
C PHE A 62 3.42 1.34 -4.81
N PRO A 63 4.20 2.12 -5.59
CA PRO A 63 5.61 1.82 -5.80
C PRO A 63 6.46 2.20 -4.59
N GLN A 64 7.62 1.58 -4.46
CA GLN A 64 8.68 2.00 -3.52
C GLN A 64 9.25 3.36 -3.92
N VAL A 65 9.52 3.54 -5.22
CA VAL A 65 10.04 4.77 -5.82
C VAL A 65 9.45 4.98 -7.21
N THR A 66 9.46 6.21 -7.70
CA THR A 66 8.89 6.55 -9.02
C THR A 66 9.53 5.77 -10.17
N GLY A 67 10.82 5.44 -10.07
CA GLY A 67 11.57 4.69 -11.08
C GLY A 67 11.11 3.24 -11.30
N GLN A 68 10.24 2.69 -10.45
CA GLN A 68 9.63 1.37 -10.68
C GLN A 68 8.53 1.37 -11.75
N GLN A 69 8.02 2.54 -12.13
CA GLN A 69 6.90 2.62 -13.07
C GLN A 69 7.33 2.24 -14.50
N PRO A 70 6.49 1.50 -15.25
CA PRO A 70 5.19 0.95 -14.86
C PRO A 70 5.31 -0.29 -13.96
N TYR A 71 4.47 -0.36 -12.92
CA TYR A 71 4.44 -1.49 -11.99
C TYR A 71 3.02 -1.98 -11.74
N PHE A 72 2.77 -3.29 -11.91
CA PHE A 72 1.45 -3.90 -11.77
C PHE A 72 1.57 -5.38 -11.36
N TYR A 73 0.60 -5.87 -10.58
CA TYR A 73 0.67 -7.19 -9.94
C TYR A 73 0.64 -8.37 -10.92
N ASN A 74 -0.02 -8.21 -12.06
CA ASN A 74 -0.20 -9.23 -13.08
C ASN A 74 0.88 -9.15 -14.18
N HIS A 75 2.12 -8.87 -13.79
CA HIS A 75 3.25 -8.85 -14.71
C HIS A 75 3.66 -10.27 -15.12
N LEU A 76 4.32 -10.38 -16.27
CA LEU A 76 4.87 -11.65 -16.74
C LEU A 76 6.02 -12.09 -15.81
N ARG A 77 6.20 -13.41 -15.68
CA ARG A 77 7.27 -14.01 -14.85
C ARG A 77 8.69 -13.69 -15.35
N THR A 78 8.83 -13.30 -16.62
CA THR A 78 10.10 -13.15 -17.35
C THR A 78 10.87 -14.47 -17.51
N GLY A 79 11.90 -14.50 -18.37
CA GLY A 79 12.77 -15.67 -18.54
C GLY A 79 13.78 -15.88 -17.39
N ARG A 80 13.96 -14.87 -16.53
CA ARG A 80 14.89 -14.92 -15.39
C ARG A 80 14.26 -14.24 -14.17
N PRO A 81 13.21 -14.84 -13.58
CA PRO A 81 12.52 -14.27 -12.44
C PRO A 81 13.45 -14.06 -11.25
N GLU A 82 13.07 -13.14 -10.37
CA GLU A 82 13.70 -13.05 -9.06
C GLU A 82 13.30 -14.24 -8.19
N LEU A 83 14.25 -15.16 -8.01
CA LEU A 83 14.09 -16.34 -7.15
C LEU A 83 15.17 -16.33 -6.05
N PRO A 84 14.89 -16.88 -4.86
CA PRO A 84 15.89 -17.03 -3.79
C PRO A 84 17.13 -17.83 -4.21
N THR A 85 16.99 -18.72 -5.21
CA THR A 85 18.06 -19.56 -5.74
C THR A 85 18.97 -18.86 -6.76
N LEU A 86 18.63 -17.64 -7.21
CA LEU A 86 19.40 -16.87 -8.18
C LEU A 86 19.96 -15.60 -7.53
N SER A 87 21.30 -15.50 -7.49
CA SER A 87 22.00 -14.33 -6.93
C SER A 87 22.17 -13.20 -7.95
N GLU A 88 22.58 -13.52 -9.18
CA GLU A 88 22.90 -12.56 -10.25
C GLU A 88 22.15 -12.81 -11.56
N TYR A 89 22.22 -11.82 -12.48
CA TYR A 89 21.65 -11.88 -13.82
C TYR A 89 20.16 -12.23 -13.90
N LYS A 90 19.38 -11.81 -12.90
CA LYS A 90 17.92 -11.93 -12.82
C LYS A 90 17.22 -10.60 -13.11
N ALA A 91 15.94 -10.65 -13.47
CA ALA A 91 15.11 -9.48 -13.70
C ALA A 91 14.81 -8.77 -12.38
N ARG A 92 15.65 -7.80 -12.02
CA ARG A 92 15.49 -6.98 -10.81
C ARG A 92 16.11 -5.61 -10.95
N TRP A 93 15.73 -4.72 -10.05
CA TRP A 93 16.46 -3.48 -9.81
C TRP A 93 17.71 -3.70 -8.96
N ARG A 94 18.67 -2.77 -9.04
CA ARG A 94 19.90 -2.81 -8.23
C ARG A 94 19.72 -2.23 -6.83
N GLU A 95 18.92 -1.17 -6.73
CA GLU A 95 18.86 -0.29 -5.54
C GLU A 95 17.54 -0.43 -4.77
N MET A 96 16.60 -1.21 -5.29
CA MET A 96 15.25 -1.34 -4.73
C MET A 96 14.72 -2.76 -4.94
N PRO A 97 13.79 -3.21 -4.09
CA PRO A 97 13.13 -4.49 -4.29
C PRO A 97 12.22 -4.46 -5.53
N ASN A 98 11.86 -5.64 -6.01
CA ASN A 98 10.83 -5.78 -7.03
C ASN A 98 9.43 -5.69 -6.43
N GLU A 99 9.25 -5.86 -5.12
CA GLU A 99 7.97 -5.78 -4.44
C GLU A 99 7.42 -4.34 -4.40
N PRO A 100 6.08 -4.17 -4.44
CA PRO A 100 5.47 -2.86 -4.24
C PRO A 100 5.58 -2.45 -2.77
N LEU A 101 5.47 -1.15 -2.50
CA LEU A 101 5.32 -0.65 -1.14
C LEU A 101 3.99 -1.13 -0.53
N TYR A 102 2.90 -1.03 -1.30
CA TYR A 102 1.62 -1.67 -0.98
C TYR A 102 1.08 -2.37 -2.23
N PRO A 103 0.84 -3.69 -2.20
CA PRO A 103 0.40 -4.43 -3.39
C PRO A 103 -1.06 -4.15 -3.76
N PHE A 104 -1.42 -4.47 -5.00
CA PHE A 104 -2.82 -4.62 -5.41
C PHE A 104 -3.57 -5.51 -4.42
N GLY A 105 -4.79 -5.12 -4.06
CA GLY A 105 -5.60 -5.85 -3.08
C GLY A 105 -5.19 -5.61 -1.62
N HIS A 106 -4.13 -4.84 -1.34
CA HIS A 106 -3.76 -4.49 0.03
C HIS A 106 -4.83 -3.59 0.68
N GLY A 107 -5.08 -3.83 1.96
CA GLY A 107 -6.01 -3.06 2.77
C GLY A 107 -6.11 -3.69 4.15
N LEU A 108 -6.22 -2.86 5.18
CA LEU A 108 -6.34 -3.32 6.56
C LEU A 108 -7.77 -3.12 7.04
N SER A 109 -8.08 -3.72 8.18
CA SER A 109 -9.36 -3.60 8.87
C SER A 109 -9.09 -3.45 10.36
N TYR A 110 -10.05 -2.91 11.11
CA TYR A 110 -9.98 -2.88 12.58
C TYR A 110 -10.19 -4.27 13.21
N THR A 111 -10.55 -5.28 12.41
CA THR A 111 -10.61 -6.68 12.82
C THR A 111 -9.67 -7.54 11.97
N THR A 112 -9.52 -8.80 12.36
CA THR A 112 -8.73 -9.79 11.64
C THR A 112 -9.63 -10.83 10.97
N PHE A 113 -9.12 -11.40 9.87
CA PHE A 113 -9.80 -12.44 9.12
C PHE A 113 -8.88 -13.64 8.98
N ALA A 114 -9.44 -14.84 9.05
CA ALA A 114 -8.74 -16.08 8.75
C ALA A 114 -9.42 -16.76 7.57
N TYR A 115 -8.63 -17.28 6.63
CA TYR A 115 -9.12 -18.04 5.49
C TYR A 115 -8.88 -19.52 5.72
N ALA A 116 -9.92 -20.33 5.51
CA ALA A 116 -9.79 -21.78 5.49
C ALA A 116 -9.09 -22.25 4.20
N GLN A 117 -8.67 -23.52 4.20
CA GLN A 117 -8.11 -24.13 2.99
C GLN A 117 -9.16 -24.11 1.86
N PRO A 118 -8.81 -23.64 0.65
CA PRO A 118 -9.74 -23.66 -0.47
C PRO A 118 -10.07 -25.11 -0.85
N GLN A 119 -11.36 -25.36 -1.12
CA GLN A 119 -11.82 -26.61 -1.73
C GLN A 119 -12.05 -26.35 -3.22
N LEU A 120 -11.50 -27.22 -4.05
CA LEU A 120 -11.62 -27.17 -5.51
C LEU A 120 -12.79 -28.03 -5.97
#